data_AF-A0A2H0H4K3-F1
#
_entry.id   AF-A0A2H0H4K3-F1
#
_cell.length_a   1.000
_cell.length_b   1.000
_cell.length_c   1.000
_cell.angle_alpha   90.00
_cell.angle_beta   90.00
_cell.angle_gamma   90.00
#
_symmetry.space_group_name_H-M   'P 1'
#
loop_
_entity.id
_entity.type
_entity.pdbx_description
1 polymer ?
#
loop_
_entity_poly.entity_id
_entity_poly.type
_entity_poly.pdbx_seq_one_letter_code
_entity_poly.pdbx_strand_id
1 'polypeptide(L)'
;MNQIIKKTSGLLLVTLMALLIAGGSTSCKSKKKLAREQAAAEYAAKVEQSKTDLNAIVDGTTHWTLDEQDKRLEVIKSYNLDDQEVKDLIVKAESTISMKRAEMERKAEEENLRKAEEARKLAAQTRYAPIESQFDAVAYAKSVEEANRQIEMTLPMYATPDVPVLIIISREAGINDYDRPTTISMFLNYLKDKKRNIYKVETVKNDNQGKITELELIKK
;
A
#
# COMPACT_ATOMS: atom_id res chain seq x y z
N MET A 1 75.28 -13.66 -19.94
CA MET A 1 75.67 -12.27 -19.63
C MET A 1 74.92 -11.82 -18.39
N ASN A 2 75.69 -11.40 -17.38
CA ASN A 2 75.35 -10.69 -16.14
C ASN A 2 74.30 -11.34 -15.21
N GLN A 3 74.72 -11.96 -14.09
CA GLN A 3 75.08 -11.34 -12.79
C GLN A 3 73.82 -10.78 -12.09
N ILE A 4 73.37 -11.11 -10.87
CA ILE A 4 73.93 -11.62 -9.58
C ILE A 4 72.71 -12.13 -8.76
N ILE A 5 72.59 -13.42 -8.40
CA ILE A 5 72.86 -14.06 -7.09
C ILE A 5 72.45 -13.28 -5.80
N LYS A 6 71.43 -13.82 -5.09
CA LYS A 6 71.25 -14.07 -3.63
C LYS A 6 71.76 -12.99 -2.63
N LYS A 7 71.08 -12.64 -1.53
CA LYS A 7 70.66 -13.52 -0.42
C LYS A 7 70.01 -12.68 0.72
N THR A 8 69.24 -13.37 1.55
CA THR A 8 68.64 -13.03 2.86
C THR A 8 69.55 -12.38 3.92
N SER A 9 68.96 -11.55 4.80
CA SER A 9 69.20 -11.43 6.26
C SER A 9 68.27 -10.31 6.77
N GLY A 10 67.47 -10.43 7.82
CA GLY A 10 67.83 -10.88 9.14
C GLY A 10 68.38 -9.70 9.95
N LEU A 11 67.62 -9.26 10.96
CA LEU A 11 68.05 -8.43 12.11
C LEU A 11 67.95 -6.89 12.02
N LEU A 12 66.87 -6.35 12.58
CA LEU A 12 66.84 -5.11 13.38
C LEU A 12 65.57 -5.20 14.25
N LEU A 13 65.54 -6.12 15.21
CA LEU A 13 65.99 -5.91 16.59
C LEU A 13 65.52 -4.56 17.17
N VAL A 14 64.41 -4.63 17.91
CA VAL A 14 64.23 -4.00 19.22
C VAL A 14 64.93 -2.64 19.41
N THR A 15 64.15 -1.57 19.31
CA THR A 15 64.38 -0.34 20.09
C THR A 15 63.21 -0.14 21.04
N LEU A 16 63.17 -1.02 22.04
CA LEU A 16 62.60 -0.75 23.35
C LEU A 16 63.43 0.37 24.00
N MET A 17 62.74 1.33 24.63
CA MET A 17 63.21 2.16 25.76
C MET A 17 64.64 2.68 25.74
N ALA A 18 64.78 4.01 25.66
CA ALA A 18 65.24 4.85 26.78
C ALA A 18 65.73 6.21 26.28
N LEU A 19 65.03 7.27 26.64
CA LEU A 19 65.44 8.69 26.75
C LEU A 19 64.15 9.41 27.19
N LEU A 20 63.94 9.83 28.45
CA LEU A 20 64.85 10.30 29.48
C LEU A 20 64.21 10.06 30.86
N ILE A 21 64.99 9.56 31.82
CA ILE A 21 64.72 9.74 33.25
C ILE A 21 65.42 11.03 33.66
N ALA A 22 64.63 12.09 33.88
CA ALA A 22 64.91 13.13 34.86
C ALA A 22 63.63 13.95 35.10
N GLY A 23 62.87 13.60 36.14
CA GLY A 23 61.84 14.44 36.73
C GLY A 23 60.38 13.98 36.52
N GLY A 24 59.76 13.47 37.59
CA GLY A 24 58.30 13.57 37.77
C GLY A 24 57.52 12.26 37.85
N SER A 25 57.48 11.65 39.03
CA SER A 25 56.51 10.63 39.47
C SER A 25 55.05 11.13 39.55
N THR A 26 54.70 12.21 38.84
CA THR A 26 53.40 12.90 38.88
C THR A 26 52.60 12.78 37.57
N SER A 27 53.19 12.30 36.47
CA SER A 27 52.59 12.35 35.11
C SER A 27 51.57 11.23 34.80
N CYS A 28 51.59 10.10 35.49
CA CYS A 28 50.65 8.99 35.25
C CYS A 28 49.27 9.21 35.93
N LYS A 29 49.23 9.97 37.03
CA LYS A 29 47.99 10.29 37.75
C LYS A 29 47.14 11.34 37.03
N SER A 30 47.76 12.33 36.37
CA SER A 30 47.04 13.37 35.62
C SER A 30 46.38 12.82 34.36
N LYS A 31 47.07 11.97 33.58
CA LYS A 31 46.48 11.31 32.38
C LYS A 31 45.30 10.41 32.74
N LYS A 32 45.39 9.63 33.83
CA LYS A 32 44.29 8.79 34.34
C LYS A 32 43.11 9.60 34.91
N LYS A 33 43.37 10.81 35.42
CA LYS A 33 42.33 11.74 35.87
C LYS A 33 41.60 12.34 34.66
N LEU A 34 42.35 12.84 33.67
CA LEU A 34 41.82 13.40 32.43
C LEU A 34 40.97 12.39 31.65
N ALA A 35 41.44 11.13 31.52
CA ALA A 35 40.68 10.08 30.85
C ALA A 35 39.35 9.74 31.57
N ARG A 36 39.32 9.80 32.91
CA ARG A 36 38.08 9.59 33.68
C ARG A 36 37.11 10.77 33.57
N GLU A 37 37.62 11.99 33.56
CA GLU A 37 36.81 13.20 33.34
C GLU A 37 36.20 13.22 31.94
N GLN A 38 36.97 12.84 30.91
CA GLN A 38 36.47 12.69 29.55
C GLN A 38 35.40 11.60 29.43
N ALA A 39 35.62 10.43 30.02
CA ALA A 39 34.64 9.35 30.01
C ALA A 39 33.33 9.74 30.75
N ALA A 40 33.44 10.46 31.86
CA ALA A 40 32.28 10.96 32.59
C ALA A 40 31.51 12.04 31.80
N ALA A 41 32.23 12.94 31.12
CA ALA A 41 31.61 13.94 30.25
C ALA A 41 30.92 13.31 29.03
N GLU A 42 31.54 12.30 28.40
CA GLU A 42 30.93 11.56 27.29
C GLU A 42 29.68 10.79 27.75
N TYR A 43 29.72 10.16 28.93
CA TYR A 43 28.56 9.50 29.52
C TYR A 43 27.42 10.49 29.77
N ALA A 44 27.71 11.63 30.42
CA ALA A 44 26.72 12.67 30.68
C ALA A 44 26.09 13.21 29.39
N ALA A 45 26.91 13.45 28.35
CA ALA A 45 26.41 13.86 27.03
C ALA A 45 25.48 12.82 26.40
N LYS A 46 25.81 11.52 26.51
CA LYS A 46 24.95 10.44 26.03
C LYS A 46 23.64 10.36 26.81
N VAL A 47 23.66 10.56 28.12
CA VAL A 47 22.44 10.60 28.96
C VAL A 47 21.53 11.75 28.52
N GLU A 48 22.04 12.98 28.43
CA GLU A 48 21.23 14.15 28.07
C GLU A 48 20.69 14.07 26.65
N GLN A 49 21.50 13.60 25.69
CA GLN A 49 21.04 13.38 24.32
C GLN A 49 19.95 12.30 24.28
N SER A 50 20.12 11.20 25.02
CA SER A 50 19.12 10.12 25.08
C SER A 50 17.80 10.63 25.65
N LYS A 51 17.84 11.41 26.74
CA LYS A 51 16.63 12.03 27.32
C LYS A 51 15.95 12.96 26.31
N THR A 52 16.71 13.80 25.63
CA THR A 52 16.20 14.72 24.61
C THR A 52 15.48 13.98 23.49
N ASP A 53 16.12 12.94 22.93
CA ASP A 53 15.56 12.18 21.81
C ASP A 53 14.34 11.35 22.23
N LEU A 54 14.39 10.70 23.39
CA LEU A 54 13.28 9.89 23.90
C LEU A 54 12.08 10.77 24.24
N ASN A 55 12.28 11.93 24.86
CA ASN A 55 11.19 12.88 25.11
C ASN A 55 10.58 13.36 23.79
N ALA A 56 11.40 13.67 22.78
CA ALA A 56 10.87 14.06 21.47
C ALA A 56 10.00 12.95 20.81
N ILE A 57 10.36 11.67 21.00
CA ILE A 57 9.57 10.52 20.54
C ILE A 57 8.25 10.40 21.31
N VAL A 58 8.34 10.44 22.65
CA VAL A 58 7.20 10.29 23.56
C VAL A 58 6.19 11.42 23.37
N ASP A 59 6.66 12.65 23.31
CA ASP A 59 5.84 13.85 23.14
C ASP A 59 5.37 14.04 21.69
N GLY A 60 5.95 13.29 20.75
CA GLY A 60 5.61 13.36 19.33
C GLY A 60 6.03 14.66 18.65
N THR A 61 7.04 15.34 19.17
CA THR A 61 7.58 16.61 18.63
C THR A 61 8.67 16.40 17.58
N THR A 62 9.09 15.15 17.39
CA THR A 62 10.09 14.76 16.39
C THR A 62 9.54 14.78 14.95
N HIS A 63 10.42 15.09 13.99
CA HIS A 63 10.18 14.93 12.55
C HIS A 63 10.55 13.54 12.02
N TRP A 64 11.10 12.67 12.87
CA TRP A 64 11.50 11.31 12.49
C TRP A 64 10.29 10.44 12.17
N THR A 65 10.41 9.66 11.11
CA THR A 65 9.52 8.54 10.80
C THR A 65 9.58 7.48 11.91
N LEU A 66 8.58 6.59 11.99
CA LEU A 66 8.58 5.52 12.99
C LEU A 66 9.81 4.60 12.87
N ASP A 67 10.31 4.37 11.66
CA ASP A 67 11.52 3.58 11.42
C ASP A 67 12.79 4.29 11.92
N GLU A 68 12.86 5.61 11.77
CA GLU A 68 13.96 6.41 12.32
C GLU A 68 13.92 6.48 13.85
N GLN A 69 12.72 6.55 14.43
CA GLN A 69 12.53 6.49 15.89
C GLN A 69 13.00 5.14 16.44
N ASP A 70 12.68 4.02 15.79
CA ASP A 70 13.13 2.69 16.18
C ASP A 70 14.67 2.56 16.12
N LYS A 71 15.29 3.02 15.04
CA LYS A 71 16.75 3.04 14.92
C LYS A 71 17.40 3.88 16.01
N ARG A 72 16.79 5.03 16.33
CA ARG A 72 17.30 5.91 17.39
C ARG A 72 17.21 5.26 18.76
N LEU A 73 16.09 4.60 19.04
CA LEU A 73 15.87 3.85 20.26
C LEU A 73 16.86 2.69 20.41
N GLU A 74 17.13 1.95 19.34
CA GLU A 74 18.14 0.89 19.31
C GLU A 74 19.55 1.42 19.61
N VAL A 75 19.92 2.56 19.00
CA VAL A 75 21.18 3.24 19.29
C VAL A 75 21.28 3.65 20.76
N ILE A 76 20.22 4.23 21.33
CA ILE A 76 20.18 4.63 22.74
C ILE A 76 20.32 3.42 23.67
N LYS A 77 19.63 2.32 23.37
CA LYS A 77 19.74 1.06 24.12
C LYS A 77 21.16 0.48 24.06
N SER A 78 21.86 0.64 22.93
CA SER A 78 23.24 0.17 22.76
C SER A 78 24.25 0.86 23.69
N TYR A 79 23.94 2.06 24.17
CA TYR A 79 24.79 2.79 25.12
C TYR A 79 24.82 2.15 26.51
N ASN A 80 23.86 1.26 26.84
CA ASN A 80 23.77 0.58 28.13
C ASN A 80 23.88 1.55 29.33
N LEU A 81 23.15 2.67 29.27
CA LEU A 81 23.19 3.72 30.30
C LEU A 81 22.53 3.22 31.59
N ASP A 82 23.20 3.46 32.73
CA ASP A 82 22.68 3.16 34.06
C ASP A 82 22.01 4.40 34.68
N ASP A 83 21.04 4.96 33.97
CA ASP A 83 20.23 6.10 34.41
C ASP A 83 18.75 5.68 34.40
N GLN A 84 18.08 5.81 35.55
CA GLN A 84 16.71 5.29 35.72
C GLN A 84 15.71 6.06 34.85
N GLU A 85 15.89 7.37 34.71
CA GLU A 85 15.01 8.20 33.89
C GLU A 85 15.12 7.82 32.41
N VAL A 86 16.34 7.57 31.91
CA VAL A 86 16.55 7.06 30.55
C VAL A 86 15.87 5.69 30.38
N LYS A 87 16.00 4.78 31.34
CA LYS A 87 15.35 3.45 31.29
C LYS A 87 13.82 3.58 31.21
N ASP A 88 13.23 4.45 32.03
CA ASP A 88 11.78 4.68 32.04
C ASP A 88 11.31 5.32 30.72
N LEU A 89 12.10 6.24 30.16
CA LEU A 89 11.82 6.88 28.88
C LEU A 89 11.95 5.91 27.70
N ILE A 90 12.87 4.95 27.75
CA ILE A 90 12.97 3.86 26.75
C ILE A 90 11.66 3.09 26.69
N VAL A 91 11.12 2.66 27.84
CA VAL A 91 9.86 1.90 27.90
C VAL A 91 8.69 2.73 27.34
N LYS A 92 8.62 4.02 27.70
CA LYS A 92 7.59 4.93 27.17
C LYS A 92 7.72 5.13 25.66
N ALA A 93 8.94 5.32 25.16
CA ALA A 93 9.20 5.48 23.73
C ALA A 93 8.82 4.22 22.94
N GLU A 94 9.20 3.02 23.42
CA GLU A 94 8.81 1.73 22.86
C GLU A 94 7.29 1.58 22.77
N SER A 95 6.59 1.87 23.87
CA SER A 95 5.12 1.82 23.90
C SER A 95 4.50 2.82 22.92
N THR A 96 5.02 4.05 22.85
CA THR A 96 4.52 5.09 21.95
C THR A 96 4.71 4.71 20.48
N ILE A 97 5.88 4.20 20.10
CA ILE A 97 6.15 3.76 18.73
C ILE A 97 5.24 2.59 18.37
N SER A 98 5.11 1.60 19.27
CA SER A 98 4.21 0.45 19.06
C SER A 98 2.76 0.87 18.87
N MET A 99 2.24 1.80 19.68
CA MET A 99 0.88 2.31 19.54
C MET A 99 0.69 3.07 18.22
N LYS A 100 1.66 3.92 17.84
CA LYS A 100 1.61 4.68 16.58
C LYS A 100 1.63 3.75 15.36
N ARG A 101 2.41 2.65 15.39
CA ARG A 101 2.41 1.63 14.34
C ARG A 101 1.08 0.92 14.22
N ALA A 102 0.52 0.45 15.33
CA ALA A 102 -0.79 -0.22 15.34
C ALA A 102 -1.91 0.70 14.83
N GLU A 103 -1.89 1.98 15.19
CA GLU A 103 -2.86 2.97 14.68
C GLU A 103 -2.68 3.25 13.19
N MET A 104 -1.43 3.35 12.71
CA MET A 104 -1.14 3.52 11.28
C MET A 104 -1.64 2.33 10.47
N GLU A 105 -1.40 1.11 10.95
CA GLU A 105 -1.85 -0.13 10.31
C GLU A 105 -3.39 -0.21 10.28
N ARG A 106 -4.06 0.09 11.39
CA ARG A 106 -5.52 0.17 11.44
C ARG A 106 -6.10 1.17 10.44
N LYS A 107 -5.52 2.37 10.35
CA LYS A 107 -5.97 3.38 9.37
C LYS A 107 -5.74 2.94 7.94
N ALA A 108 -4.60 2.30 7.66
CA ALA A 108 -4.30 1.77 6.33
C ALA A 108 -5.27 0.65 5.94
N GLU A 109 -5.60 -0.26 6.87
CA GLU A 109 -6.60 -1.31 6.66
C GLU A 109 -7.99 -0.72 6.42
N GLU A 110 -8.44 0.22 7.25
CA GLU A 110 -9.71 0.91 7.08
C GLU A 110 -9.81 1.62 5.72
N GLU A 111 -8.74 2.32 5.31
CA GLU A 111 -8.68 2.96 4.00
C GLU A 111 -8.73 1.94 2.86
N ASN A 112 -8.03 0.81 2.99
CA ASN A 112 -8.06 -0.27 2.01
C ASN A 112 -9.45 -0.89 1.90
N LEU A 113 -10.13 -1.13 3.02
CA LEU A 113 -11.51 -1.63 3.06
C LEU A 113 -12.47 -0.64 2.40
N ARG A 114 -12.33 0.66 2.71
CA ARG A 114 -13.14 1.72 2.08
C ARG A 114 -12.92 1.76 0.57
N LYS A 115 -11.67 1.77 0.11
CA LYS A 115 -11.32 1.74 -1.33
C LYS A 115 -11.86 0.49 -2.00
N ALA A 116 -11.77 -0.67 -1.36
CA ALA A 116 -12.30 -1.92 -1.90
C ALA A 116 -13.84 -1.89 -1.99
N GLU A 117 -14.52 -1.33 -1.00
CA GLU A 117 -15.97 -1.18 -1.03
C GLU A 117 -16.43 -0.19 -2.10
N GLU A 118 -15.76 0.96 -2.23
CA GLU A 118 -16.01 1.96 -3.27
C GLU A 118 -15.79 1.36 -4.66
N ALA A 119 -14.68 0.64 -4.86
CA ALA A 119 -14.41 -0.06 -6.11
C ALA A 119 -15.47 -1.12 -6.41
N ARG A 120 -15.92 -1.88 -5.41
CA ARG A 120 -17.00 -2.86 -5.55
C ARG A 120 -18.33 -2.20 -5.94
N LYS A 121 -18.68 -1.08 -5.29
CA LYS A 121 -19.90 -0.31 -5.61
C LYS A 121 -19.83 0.25 -7.03
N LEU A 122 -18.70 0.84 -7.41
CA LEU A 122 -18.51 1.37 -8.75
C LEU A 122 -18.59 0.25 -9.80
N ALA A 123 -17.88 -0.86 -9.58
CA ALA A 123 -17.92 -2.03 -10.46
C ALA A 123 -19.33 -2.64 -10.57
N ALA A 124 -20.13 -2.60 -9.50
CA ALA A 124 -21.53 -3.02 -9.56
C ALA A 124 -22.39 -2.05 -10.37
N GLN A 125 -22.19 -0.74 -10.22
CA GLN A 125 -22.93 0.28 -10.96
C GLN A 125 -22.59 0.31 -12.46
N THR A 126 -21.33 0.08 -12.82
CA THR A 126 -20.86 0.13 -14.20
C THR A 126 -20.76 -1.24 -14.87
N ARG A 127 -21.12 -2.32 -14.16
CA ARG A 127 -20.97 -3.72 -14.59
C ARG A 127 -21.46 -3.95 -16.02
N TYR A 128 -22.61 -3.38 -16.35
CA TYR A 128 -23.28 -3.60 -17.63
C TYR A 128 -23.31 -2.36 -18.52
N ALA A 129 -22.59 -1.29 -18.17
CA ALA A 129 -22.51 -0.06 -18.94
C ALA A 129 -22.17 -0.29 -20.43
N PRO A 130 -21.27 -1.23 -20.81
CA PRO A 130 -21.01 -1.51 -22.23
C PRO A 130 -22.23 -2.05 -22.99
N ILE A 131 -23.06 -2.88 -22.35
CA ILE A 131 -24.29 -3.43 -22.95
C ILE A 131 -25.35 -2.34 -23.04
N GLU A 132 -25.53 -1.58 -21.95
CA GLU A 132 -26.50 -0.48 -21.90
C GLU A 132 -26.19 0.63 -22.91
N SER A 133 -24.91 0.94 -23.13
CA SER A 133 -24.48 1.90 -24.16
C SER A 133 -24.87 1.47 -25.57
N GLN A 134 -24.93 0.17 -25.87
CA GLN A 134 -25.37 -0.34 -27.18
C GLN A 134 -26.88 -0.23 -27.32
N PHE A 135 -27.63 -0.51 -26.25
CA PHE A 135 -29.07 -0.28 -26.22
C PHE A 135 -29.40 1.20 -26.46
N ASP A 136 -28.66 2.10 -25.81
CA ASP A 136 -28.81 3.53 -26.02
C ASP A 136 -28.41 3.94 -27.46
N ALA A 137 -27.36 3.36 -28.03
CA ALA A 137 -26.96 3.63 -29.42
C ALA A 137 -28.05 3.25 -30.44
N VAL A 138 -28.73 2.10 -30.25
CA VAL A 138 -29.86 1.69 -31.08
C VAL A 138 -31.09 2.58 -30.83
N ALA A 139 -31.42 2.84 -29.56
CA ALA A 139 -32.59 3.61 -29.18
C ALA A 139 -32.52 5.08 -29.61
N TYR A 140 -31.35 5.70 -29.55
CA TYR A 140 -31.18 7.13 -29.84
C TYR A 140 -30.53 7.40 -31.21
N ALA A 141 -30.48 6.38 -32.08
CA ALA A 141 -30.00 6.53 -33.45
C ALA A 141 -30.78 7.60 -34.23
N LYS A 142 -30.06 8.40 -35.03
CA LYS A 142 -30.63 9.54 -35.77
C LYS A 142 -31.50 9.12 -36.96
N SER A 143 -31.31 7.90 -37.47
CA SER A 143 -32.09 7.36 -38.58
C SER A 143 -32.29 5.85 -38.42
N VAL A 144 -33.20 5.27 -39.21
CA VAL A 144 -33.46 3.83 -39.23
C VAL A 144 -32.24 3.06 -39.73
N GLU A 145 -31.53 3.62 -40.71
CA GLU A 145 -30.29 3.04 -41.25
C GLU A 145 -29.18 3.01 -40.20
N GLU A 146 -29.03 4.09 -39.41
CA GLU A 146 -28.09 4.11 -38.29
C GLU A 146 -28.48 3.08 -37.22
N ALA A 147 -29.75 3.01 -36.85
CA ALA A 147 -30.22 2.02 -35.88
C ALA A 147 -29.94 0.59 -36.34
N ASN A 148 -30.19 0.28 -37.62
CA ASN A 148 -29.92 -1.05 -38.18
C ASN A 148 -28.42 -1.38 -38.16
N ARG A 149 -27.53 -0.41 -38.46
CA ARG A 149 -26.08 -0.61 -38.29
C ARG A 149 -25.70 -0.92 -36.84
N GLN A 150 -26.25 -0.18 -35.88
CA GLN A 150 -25.99 -0.42 -34.45
C GLN A 150 -26.48 -1.82 -34.02
N ILE A 151 -27.63 -2.28 -34.56
CA ILE A 151 -28.13 -3.65 -34.33
C ILE A 151 -27.14 -4.70 -34.87
N GLU A 152 -26.67 -4.53 -36.10
CA GLU A 152 -25.68 -5.43 -36.73
C GLU A 152 -24.36 -5.49 -35.96
N MET A 153 -23.93 -4.38 -35.35
CA MET A 153 -22.74 -4.33 -34.50
C MET A 153 -22.96 -4.95 -33.12
N THR A 154 -24.19 -4.92 -32.61
CA THR A 154 -24.55 -5.41 -31.26
C THR A 154 -24.79 -6.91 -31.24
N LEU A 155 -25.48 -7.47 -32.25
CA LEU A 155 -25.85 -8.89 -32.30
C LEU A 155 -24.68 -9.88 -32.14
N PRO A 156 -23.46 -9.63 -32.66
CA PRO A 156 -22.32 -10.51 -32.46
C PRO A 156 -21.90 -10.71 -31.00
N MET A 157 -22.36 -9.90 -30.04
CA MET A 157 -22.09 -10.12 -28.61
C MET A 157 -22.93 -11.24 -28.00
N TYR A 158 -23.99 -11.67 -28.70
CA TYR A 158 -24.93 -12.69 -28.27
C TYR A 158 -24.59 -14.03 -28.93
N ALA A 159 -24.89 -15.14 -28.24
CA ALA A 159 -24.64 -16.47 -28.77
C ALA A 159 -25.46 -16.73 -30.04
N THR A 160 -26.70 -16.23 -30.07
CA THR A 160 -27.60 -16.23 -31.23
C THR A 160 -28.53 -15.00 -31.20
N PRO A 161 -29.17 -14.65 -32.32
CA PRO A 161 -30.21 -13.61 -32.33
C PRO A 161 -31.47 -13.95 -31.49
N ASP A 162 -31.62 -15.22 -31.11
CA ASP A 162 -32.76 -15.76 -30.35
C ASP A 162 -32.51 -15.79 -28.84
N VAL A 163 -31.38 -15.24 -28.38
CA VAL A 163 -31.06 -15.17 -26.95
C VAL A 163 -32.21 -14.52 -26.16
N PRO A 164 -32.72 -15.19 -25.12
CA PRO A 164 -33.83 -14.68 -24.33
C PRO A 164 -33.48 -13.38 -23.61
N VAL A 165 -34.41 -12.44 -23.69
CA VAL A 165 -34.44 -11.20 -22.91
C VAL A 165 -35.67 -11.23 -22.02
N LEU A 166 -35.45 -11.22 -20.72
CA LEU A 166 -36.48 -11.28 -19.68
C LEU A 166 -36.60 -9.91 -19.03
N ILE A 167 -37.79 -9.31 -19.06
CA ILE A 167 -38.03 -7.99 -18.45
C ILE A 167 -38.72 -8.20 -17.11
N ILE A 168 -38.03 -7.86 -16.02
CA ILE A 168 -38.54 -7.96 -14.65
C ILE A 168 -39.62 -6.89 -14.43
N ILE A 169 -40.81 -7.33 -14.03
CA ILE A 169 -41.98 -6.46 -13.74
C ILE A 169 -42.22 -6.26 -12.24
N SER A 170 -41.91 -7.27 -11.42
CA SER A 170 -42.01 -7.23 -9.96
C SER A 170 -40.96 -8.13 -9.30
N ARG A 171 -40.65 -7.84 -8.04
CA ARG A 171 -39.79 -8.65 -7.18
C ARG A 171 -40.48 -8.83 -5.84
N GLU A 172 -40.80 -10.06 -5.49
CA GLU A 172 -41.42 -10.40 -4.20
C GLU A 172 -40.68 -11.57 -3.57
N ALA A 173 -40.26 -11.42 -2.31
CA ALA A 173 -39.55 -12.44 -1.54
C ALA A 173 -38.33 -13.09 -2.26
N GLY A 174 -37.66 -12.34 -3.14
CA GLY A 174 -36.51 -12.83 -3.91
C GLY A 174 -36.87 -13.61 -5.18
N ILE A 175 -38.15 -13.64 -5.56
CA ILE A 175 -38.64 -14.21 -6.82
C ILE A 175 -38.94 -13.05 -7.78
N ASN A 176 -38.42 -13.14 -9.00
CA ASN A 176 -38.69 -12.19 -10.07
C ASN A 176 -39.89 -12.66 -10.89
N ASP A 177 -40.83 -11.74 -11.13
CA ASP A 177 -41.84 -11.92 -12.18
C ASP A 177 -41.36 -11.24 -13.45
N TYR A 178 -41.60 -11.88 -14.58
CA TYR A 178 -41.16 -11.39 -15.88
C TYR A 178 -42.36 -11.08 -16.77
N ASP A 179 -42.23 -10.04 -17.60
CA ASP A 179 -43.11 -9.81 -18.74
C ASP A 179 -42.93 -10.95 -19.76
N ARG A 180 -43.79 -10.97 -20.79
CA ARG A 180 -43.70 -11.92 -21.90
C ARG A 180 -42.25 -11.97 -22.44
N PRO A 181 -41.61 -13.16 -22.42
CA PRO A 181 -40.25 -13.31 -22.94
C PRO A 181 -40.15 -12.83 -24.39
N THR A 182 -39.02 -12.19 -24.71
CA THR A 182 -38.66 -11.77 -26.06
C THR A 182 -37.24 -12.22 -26.38
N THR A 183 -36.79 -12.06 -27.63
CA THR A 183 -35.39 -12.33 -28.01
C THR A 183 -34.60 -11.03 -28.12
N ILE A 184 -33.28 -11.12 -28.08
CA ILE A 184 -32.42 -9.93 -28.25
C ILE A 184 -32.68 -9.23 -29.59
N SER A 185 -32.85 -9.98 -30.68
CA SER A 185 -33.17 -9.40 -31.99
C SER A 185 -34.47 -8.60 -31.94
N MET A 186 -35.52 -9.16 -31.34
CA MET A 186 -36.81 -8.47 -31.18
C MET A 186 -36.70 -7.26 -30.25
N PHE A 187 -35.94 -7.37 -29.15
CA PHE A 187 -35.75 -6.30 -28.20
C PHE A 187 -34.99 -5.11 -28.80
N LEU A 188 -33.92 -5.34 -29.55
CA LEU A 188 -33.17 -4.27 -30.21
C LEU A 188 -34.02 -3.55 -31.27
N ASN A 189 -34.82 -4.30 -32.04
CA ASN A 189 -35.79 -3.69 -32.96
C ASN A 189 -36.87 -2.89 -32.22
N TYR A 190 -37.33 -3.37 -31.07
CA TYR A 190 -38.24 -2.62 -30.21
C TYR A 190 -37.61 -1.29 -29.76
N LEU A 191 -36.33 -1.28 -29.34
CA LEU A 191 -35.63 -0.05 -28.95
C LEU A 191 -35.55 0.95 -30.11
N LYS A 192 -35.19 0.47 -31.31
CA LYS A 192 -35.19 1.26 -32.56
C LYS A 192 -36.55 1.92 -32.79
N ASP A 193 -37.62 1.15 -32.71
CA ASP A 193 -38.97 1.62 -33.02
C ASP A 193 -39.50 2.60 -31.95
N LYS A 194 -39.16 2.38 -30.68
CA LYS A 194 -39.61 3.25 -29.57
C LYS A 194 -38.76 4.50 -29.40
N LYS A 195 -37.57 4.55 -30.00
CA LYS A 195 -36.59 5.64 -29.89
C LYS A 195 -36.26 6.07 -28.45
N ARG A 196 -36.30 5.11 -27.52
CA ARG A 196 -36.03 5.32 -26.10
C ARG A 196 -35.59 4.04 -25.45
N ASN A 197 -34.66 4.15 -24.50
CA ASN A 197 -34.25 3.04 -23.64
C ASN A 197 -34.59 3.33 -22.17
N ILE A 198 -35.69 2.74 -21.72
CA ILE A 198 -36.17 2.82 -20.34
C ILE A 198 -35.74 1.62 -19.49
N TYR A 199 -34.83 0.79 -19.99
CA TYR A 199 -34.41 -0.44 -19.32
C TYR A 199 -32.92 -0.38 -18.96
N LYS A 200 -32.58 -0.96 -17.81
CA LYS A 200 -31.21 -1.24 -17.38
C LYS A 200 -31.00 -2.75 -17.29
N VAL A 201 -29.77 -3.19 -17.44
CA VAL A 201 -29.41 -4.61 -17.33
C VAL A 201 -29.30 -4.98 -15.85
N GLU A 202 -30.02 -6.01 -15.43
CA GLU A 202 -29.94 -6.56 -14.07
C GLU A 202 -28.94 -7.71 -13.99
N THR A 203 -29.04 -8.67 -14.92
CA THR A 203 -28.14 -9.83 -14.98
C THR A 203 -27.86 -10.24 -16.41
N VAL A 204 -26.70 -10.87 -16.59
CA VAL A 204 -26.22 -11.41 -17.87
C VAL A 204 -25.71 -12.81 -17.61
N LYS A 205 -26.15 -13.79 -18.41
CA LYS A 205 -25.50 -15.11 -18.48
C LYS A 205 -24.64 -15.16 -19.74
N ASN A 206 -23.47 -15.76 -19.63
CA ASN A 206 -22.55 -15.95 -20.74
C ASN A 206 -22.24 -17.44 -20.95
N ASP A 207 -21.91 -17.81 -22.18
CA ASP A 207 -21.30 -19.10 -22.47
C ASP A 207 -19.78 -19.10 -22.17
N ASN A 208 -19.13 -20.25 -22.40
CA ASN A 208 -17.69 -20.43 -22.21
C ASN A 208 -16.82 -19.58 -23.15
N GLN A 209 -17.40 -19.00 -24.20
CA GLN A 209 -16.73 -18.11 -25.15
C GLN A 209 -16.99 -16.62 -24.83
N GLY A 210 -17.74 -16.34 -23.75
CA GLY A 210 -18.09 -14.99 -23.32
C GLY A 210 -19.29 -14.40 -24.07
N LYS A 211 -19.96 -15.14 -24.96
CA LYS A 211 -21.17 -14.65 -25.64
C LYS A 211 -22.35 -14.66 -24.69
N ILE A 212 -23.21 -13.66 -24.80
CA ILE A 212 -24.41 -13.54 -23.96
C ILE A 212 -25.41 -14.61 -24.37
N THR A 213 -25.92 -15.39 -23.40
CA THR A 213 -26.89 -16.47 -23.59
C THR A 213 -28.25 -16.18 -22.95
N GLU A 214 -28.33 -15.20 -22.05
CA GLU A 214 -29.57 -14.71 -21.44
C GLU A 214 -29.34 -13.30 -20.87
N LEU A 215 -30.35 -12.45 -20.96
CA LEU A 215 -30.38 -11.13 -20.31
C LEU A 215 -31.62 -10.98 -19.44
N GLU A 216 -31.43 -10.45 -18.24
CA GLU A 216 -32.52 -9.89 -17.46
C GLU A 216 -32.41 -8.38 -17.43
N LEU A 217 -33.53 -7.71 -17.69
CA LEU A 217 -33.66 -6.26 -17.70
C LEU A 217 -34.66 -5.84 -16.63
N ILE A 218 -34.49 -4.63 -16.10
CA ILE A 218 -35.49 -3.99 -15.25
C ILE A 218 -35.70 -2.55 -15.75
N LYS A 219 -36.89 -2.02 -15.53
CA LYS A 219 -37.18 -0.62 -15.85
C LYS A 219 -36.30 0.32 -15.00
N LYS A 220 -35.75 1.37 -15.64
CA LYS A 220 -35.01 2.46 -14.99
C LYS A 220 -35.89 3.22 -14.02
#